data_AF-A0A955BPN5-F1
#
_entry.id   AF-A0A955BPN5-F1
#
_cell.length_a   1.000
_cell.length_b   1.000
_cell.length_c   1.000
_cell.angle_alpha   90.00
_cell.angle_beta   90.00
_cell.angle_gamma   90.00
#
_symmetry.space_group_name_H-M   'P 1'
#
loop_
_entity.id
_entity.type
_entity.pdbx_description
1 polymer ?
#
loop_
_entity_poly.entity_id
_entity_poly.type
_entity_poly.pdbx_seq_one_letter_code
_entity_poly.pdbx_strand_id
1 'polypeptide(L)'
;LFRSPKRAFFRLTASSDTEPVKAVLEYLAHATAIRLTPFDYIEPATGNTAPDDLSDAIENDSSSEAEPNTVAQNSPAMALDTFPAPTADPLSLPVRLSTPGRTPFDLSHWADGSGRNTFKLYSGNRSAEHIARTMLSGVRDNAKKAQTKYRGIEQLWKERHDELVAMPFDVLTPIGGSFNFDPRGAWTALDAGYSPNMQKHGVSASPVVHLLAACGLEHARPVEIGIRHVRYFVWDGMLPPMLARVALQGGITSLPVQEFHFELALSGKNKIVTFAQQESAL
;
A
#
# COMPACT_ATOMS: atom_id res chain seq x y z
N LEU A 1 41.89 15.55 12.76
CA LEU A 1 40.81 16.56 12.62
C LEU A 1 39.80 16.04 11.61
N PHE A 2 38.94 15.10 12.02
CA PHE A 2 37.81 14.67 11.20
C PHE A 2 36.78 15.79 11.24
N ARG A 3 36.62 16.51 10.12
CA ARG A 3 35.51 17.46 9.97
C ARG A 3 34.23 16.66 10.15
N SER A 4 33.39 17.02 11.12
CA SER A 4 32.02 16.53 11.19
C SER A 4 31.41 16.66 9.79
N PRO A 5 30.82 15.60 9.22
CA PRO A 5 30.21 15.70 7.91
C PRO A 5 29.19 16.84 7.96
N LYS A 6 29.35 17.83 7.06
CA LYS A 6 28.36 18.90 6.92
C LYS A 6 27.02 18.22 6.70
N ARG A 7 26.09 18.44 7.63
CA ARG A 7 24.74 17.88 7.58
C ARG A 7 24.12 18.29 6.25
N ALA A 8 23.97 17.33 5.35
CA ALA A 8 23.45 17.58 4.02
C ALA A 8 21.94 17.76 4.13
N PHE A 9 21.49 19.01 4.17
CA PHE A 9 20.07 19.32 4.12
C PHE A 9 19.64 19.37 2.66
N PHE A 10 18.74 18.48 2.29
CA PHE A 10 18.06 18.56 1.01
C PHE A 10 16.69 19.17 1.26
N ARG A 11 16.47 20.33 0.65
CA ARG A 11 15.16 20.98 0.68
C ARG A 11 14.22 20.18 -0.22
N LEU A 12 13.15 19.66 0.36
CA LEU A 12 12.01 19.20 -0.44
C LEU A 12 11.44 20.42 -1.17
N THR A 13 11.30 20.33 -2.49
CA THR A 13 10.73 21.39 -3.32
C THR A 13 9.65 20.79 -4.21
N ALA A 14 8.48 21.42 -4.25
CA ALA A 14 7.54 21.20 -5.35
C ALA A 14 7.92 22.11 -6.52
N SER A 15 7.38 21.85 -7.71
CA SER A 15 7.54 22.71 -8.90
C SER A 15 6.92 24.11 -8.75
N SER A 16 6.28 24.38 -7.62
CA SER A 16 5.69 25.66 -7.21
C SER A 16 6.06 25.97 -5.74
N ASP A 17 5.71 27.16 -5.26
CA ASP A 17 5.85 27.58 -3.86
C ASP A 17 4.99 26.78 -2.86
N THR A 18 4.30 25.74 -3.32
CA THR A 18 3.55 24.85 -2.44
C THR A 18 4.48 24.03 -1.55
N GLU A 19 4.05 23.86 -0.31
CA GLU A 19 4.68 22.95 0.63
C GLU A 19 4.73 21.54 0.01
N PRO A 20 5.89 20.86 -0.01
CA PRO A 20 6.05 19.58 -0.70
C PRO A 20 5.10 18.48 -0.22
N VAL A 21 4.85 18.40 1.08
CA VAL A 21 3.89 17.45 1.67
C VAL A 21 2.48 17.73 1.12
N LYS A 22 2.06 18.99 1.15
CA LYS A 22 0.79 19.43 0.59
C LYS A 22 0.67 19.09 -0.90
N ALA A 23 1.72 19.27 -1.69
CA ALA A 23 1.71 18.97 -3.12
C ALA A 23 1.53 17.46 -3.42
N VAL A 24 2.11 16.58 -2.59
CA VAL A 24 1.94 15.13 -2.69
C VAL A 24 0.52 14.72 -2.27
N LEU A 25 0.03 15.25 -1.15
CA LEU A 25 -1.33 14.97 -0.69
C LEU A 25 -2.38 15.46 -1.67
N GLU A 26 -2.18 16.64 -2.26
CA GLU A 26 -3.04 17.18 -3.32
C GLU A 26 -3.01 16.28 -4.56
N TYR A 27 -1.84 15.77 -4.97
CA TYR A 27 -1.73 14.79 -6.06
C TYR A 27 -2.61 13.58 -5.77
N LEU A 28 -2.46 12.97 -4.58
CA LEU A 28 -3.20 11.77 -4.20
C LEU A 28 -4.70 12.03 -4.04
N ALA A 29 -5.10 13.19 -3.51
CA ALA A 29 -6.50 13.56 -3.34
C ALA A 29 -7.28 13.66 -4.66
N HIS A 30 -6.57 13.91 -5.77
CA HIS A 30 -7.14 14.00 -7.12
C HIS A 30 -6.72 12.83 -8.02
N ALA A 31 -6.01 11.84 -7.48
CA ALA A 31 -5.53 10.70 -8.23
C ALA A 31 -6.66 9.69 -8.47
N THR A 32 -6.59 9.03 -9.61
CA THR A 32 -7.41 7.87 -9.97
C THR A 32 -6.53 6.63 -10.11
N ALA A 33 -7.07 5.46 -9.77
CA ALA A 33 -6.39 4.19 -9.96
C ALA A 33 -6.80 3.58 -11.31
N ILE A 34 -5.81 3.22 -12.12
CA ILE A 34 -5.99 2.57 -13.42
C ILE A 34 -5.23 1.24 -13.37
N ARG A 35 -5.88 0.12 -13.71
CA ARG A 35 -5.19 -1.17 -13.77
C ARG A 35 -4.34 -1.26 -15.03
N LEU A 36 -3.12 -1.75 -14.88
CA LEU A 36 -2.20 -1.95 -15.99
C LEU A 36 -2.21 -3.41 -16.40
N THR A 37 -2.43 -3.68 -17.68
CA THR A 37 -2.56 -5.04 -18.22
C THR A 37 -1.50 -5.29 -19.29
N PRO A 38 -1.13 -6.54 -19.58
CA PRO A 38 -0.51 -6.89 -20.85
C PRO A 38 -1.37 -6.46 -22.04
N PHE A 39 -0.76 -6.29 -23.21
CA PHE A 39 -1.44 -5.92 -24.44
C PHE A 39 -2.53 -6.92 -24.87
N ASP A 40 -2.27 -8.20 -24.70
CA ASP A 40 -3.13 -9.33 -25.05
C ASP A 40 -3.97 -9.83 -23.87
N TYR A 41 -4.09 -9.03 -22.81
CA TYR A 41 -4.81 -9.43 -21.61
C TYR A 41 -6.29 -9.64 -21.87
N ILE A 42 -6.74 -10.87 -21.62
CA ILE A 42 -8.14 -11.25 -21.63
C ILE A 42 -8.60 -11.35 -20.18
N GLU A 43 -9.66 -10.62 -19.82
CA GLU A 43 -10.25 -10.74 -18.50
C GLU A 43 -10.69 -12.20 -18.30
N PRO A 44 -10.25 -12.88 -17.23
CA PRO A 44 -10.72 -14.22 -16.98
C PRO A 44 -12.24 -14.19 -16.80
N ALA A 45 -12.92 -15.18 -17.39
CA ALA A 45 -14.34 -15.38 -17.15
C ALA A 45 -14.56 -15.44 -15.64
N THR A 46 -15.55 -14.70 -15.13
CA THR A 46 -15.98 -14.79 -13.74
C THR A 46 -16.49 -16.20 -13.51
N GLY A 47 -15.61 -17.10 -13.04
CA GLY A 47 -15.97 -18.48 -12.79
C GLY A 47 -16.92 -18.56 -11.60
N ASN A 48 -18.11 -19.13 -11.80
CA ASN A 48 -18.77 -19.89 -10.74
C ASN A 48 -17.84 -21.05 -10.39
N THR A 49 -16.85 -20.82 -9.52
CA THR A 49 -16.06 -21.92 -8.98
C THR A 49 -16.91 -22.59 -7.91
N ALA A 50 -17.55 -23.70 -8.28
CA ALA A 50 -18.01 -24.68 -7.30
C ALA A 50 -16.81 -25.12 -6.44
N PRO A 51 -16.95 -25.22 -5.12
CA PRO A 51 -15.87 -25.66 -4.25
C PRO A 51 -15.77 -27.18 -4.31
N ASP A 52 -14.85 -27.70 -5.12
CA ASP A 52 -14.42 -29.10 -4.99
C ASP A 52 -13.08 -29.16 -4.22
N ASP A 53 -13.12 -29.97 -3.17
CA ASP A 53 -12.04 -30.56 -2.38
C ASP A 53 -11.17 -29.66 -1.50
N LEU A 54 -11.74 -29.23 -0.37
CA LEU A 54 -11.02 -29.13 0.91
C LEU A 54 -11.92 -29.66 2.04
N SER A 55 -11.73 -30.94 2.38
CA SER A 55 -12.34 -31.62 3.53
C SER A 55 -11.72 -31.20 4.87
N ASP A 56 -11.55 -29.90 5.10
CA ASP A 56 -11.25 -29.31 6.41
C ASP A 56 -12.13 -28.06 6.58
N ALA A 57 -13.44 -28.31 6.61
CA ALA A 57 -14.46 -27.32 6.90
C ALA A 57 -14.47 -27.02 8.41
N ILE A 58 -13.60 -26.11 8.86
CA ILE A 58 -13.95 -25.22 9.95
C ILE A 58 -14.65 -24.01 9.30
N GLU A 59 -15.98 -24.07 9.39
CA GLU A 59 -16.97 -23.00 9.19
C GLU A 59 -16.52 -21.80 8.34
N ASN A 60 -16.86 -21.91 7.06
CA ASN A 60 -16.88 -20.83 6.11
C ASN A 60 -18.01 -19.84 6.51
N ASP A 61 -17.67 -18.80 7.29
CA ASP A 61 -18.61 -17.74 7.66
C ASP A 61 -18.87 -16.82 6.44
N SER A 62 -19.80 -17.28 5.62
CA SER A 62 -20.34 -16.61 4.44
C SER A 62 -21.39 -15.55 4.81
N SER A 63 -21.06 -14.62 5.71
CA SER A 63 -21.90 -13.46 6.04
C SER A 63 -21.24 -12.13 5.65
N SER A 64 -20.48 -12.12 4.55
CA SER A 64 -19.97 -10.90 3.94
C SER A 64 -21.04 -10.25 3.04
N GLU A 65 -21.77 -9.27 3.54
CA GLU A 65 -22.22 -8.13 2.70
C GLU A 65 -21.04 -7.17 2.43
N ALA A 66 -19.86 -7.72 2.17
CA ALA A 66 -18.80 -7.00 1.48
C ALA A 66 -19.06 -7.32 0.00
N GLU A 67 -19.49 -6.30 -0.75
CA GLU A 67 -19.52 -6.34 -2.21
C GLU A 67 -18.32 -7.14 -2.74
N PRO A 68 -18.51 -8.10 -3.65
CA PRO A 68 -17.41 -8.90 -4.16
C PRO A 68 -16.31 -7.98 -4.70
N ASN A 69 -15.15 -7.98 -4.03
CA ASN A 69 -13.93 -7.23 -4.40
C ASN A 69 -13.26 -7.79 -5.67
N THR A 70 -14.05 -8.32 -6.60
CA THR A 70 -13.61 -8.77 -7.91
C THR A 70 -13.14 -7.55 -8.72
N VAL A 71 -12.28 -7.80 -9.71
CA VAL A 71 -11.97 -6.79 -10.72
C VAL A 71 -13.30 -6.34 -11.31
N ALA A 72 -13.73 -5.11 -11.02
CA ALA A 72 -14.97 -4.61 -11.59
C ALA A 72 -14.76 -4.59 -13.11
N GLN A 73 -15.59 -5.30 -13.86
CA GLN A 73 -15.46 -5.46 -15.32
C GLN A 73 -15.37 -4.12 -16.07
N ASN A 74 -15.85 -3.04 -15.45
CA ASN A 74 -15.82 -1.67 -15.98
C ASN A 74 -14.75 -0.77 -15.33
N SER A 75 -13.77 -1.33 -14.61
CA SER A 75 -12.68 -0.54 -14.02
C SER A 75 -11.71 -0.09 -15.11
N PRO A 76 -11.26 1.18 -15.10
CA PRO A 76 -10.33 1.71 -16.11
C PRO A 76 -9.10 0.82 -16.22
N ALA A 77 -8.79 0.39 -17.44
CA ALA A 77 -7.63 -0.42 -17.77
C ALA A 77 -6.78 0.24 -18.85
N MET A 78 -5.49 0.03 -18.77
CA MET A 78 -4.54 0.48 -19.78
C MET A 78 -3.57 -0.65 -20.10
N ALA A 79 -3.52 -1.03 -21.38
CA ALA A 79 -2.53 -1.98 -21.88
C ALA A 79 -1.13 -1.35 -21.87
N LEU A 80 -0.14 -2.16 -21.49
CA LEU A 80 1.28 -1.81 -21.56
C LEU A 80 1.98 -2.59 -22.67
N ASP A 81 2.91 -1.93 -23.36
CA ASP A 81 3.81 -2.58 -24.31
C ASP A 81 4.79 -3.52 -23.62
N THR A 82 5.16 -3.21 -22.37
CA THR A 82 6.03 -4.04 -21.54
C THR A 82 5.37 -4.27 -20.18
N PHE A 83 5.24 -5.54 -19.79
CA PHE A 83 4.60 -5.94 -18.54
C PHE A 83 5.67 -6.40 -17.52
N PRO A 84 5.58 -5.99 -16.24
CA PRO A 84 6.65 -6.22 -15.27
C PRO A 84 6.77 -7.68 -14.80
N ALA A 85 5.74 -8.52 -15.04
CA ALA A 85 5.73 -9.93 -14.69
C ALA A 85 5.66 -10.83 -15.93
N PRO A 86 6.07 -12.11 -15.84
CA PRO A 86 5.90 -13.08 -16.93
C PRO A 86 4.42 -13.40 -17.24
N THR A 87 3.56 -13.34 -16.22
CA THR A 87 2.13 -13.67 -16.32
C THR A 87 1.29 -12.65 -15.58
N ALA A 88 0.13 -12.30 -16.13
CA ALA A 88 -0.84 -11.45 -15.46
C ALA A 88 -1.69 -12.25 -14.46
N ASP A 89 -1.77 -11.74 -13.23
CA ASP A 89 -2.75 -12.16 -12.22
C ASP A 89 -3.76 -11.02 -12.04
N PRO A 90 -5.07 -11.22 -12.28
CA PRO A 90 -6.11 -10.18 -12.14
C PRO A 90 -6.11 -9.50 -10.76
N LEU A 91 -5.70 -10.21 -9.72
CA LEU A 91 -5.67 -9.69 -8.34
C LEU A 91 -4.38 -8.91 -8.06
N SER A 92 -3.36 -9.07 -8.89
CA SER A 92 -2.02 -8.48 -8.73
C SER A 92 -1.56 -7.65 -9.92
N LEU A 93 -2.48 -7.22 -10.78
CA LEU A 93 -2.16 -6.27 -11.85
C LEU A 93 -1.52 -5.01 -11.25
N PRO A 94 -0.46 -4.45 -11.87
CA PRO A 94 0.07 -3.15 -11.47
C PRO A 94 -1.01 -2.07 -11.56
N VAL A 95 -0.84 -1.01 -10.77
CA VAL A 95 -1.79 0.09 -10.69
C VAL A 95 -1.08 1.40 -11.02
N ARG A 96 -1.63 2.16 -11.96
CA ARG A 96 -1.22 3.54 -12.22
C ARG A 96 -2.08 4.50 -11.41
N LEU A 97 -1.44 5.34 -10.63
CA LEU A 97 -2.02 6.54 -10.05
C LEU A 97 -1.92 7.67 -11.08
N SER A 98 -3.04 8.29 -11.42
CA SER A 98 -3.09 9.34 -12.42
C SER A 98 -3.89 10.54 -11.93
N THR A 99 -3.27 11.72 -12.00
CA THR A 99 -3.88 13.01 -11.66
C THR A 99 -3.80 13.92 -12.90
N PRO A 100 -4.90 14.57 -13.33
CA PRO A 100 -4.91 15.39 -14.53
C PRO A 100 -3.80 16.45 -14.53
N GLY A 101 -3.06 16.53 -15.65
CA GLY A 101 -1.97 17.49 -15.82
C GLY A 101 -0.70 17.20 -15.01
N ARG A 102 -0.61 16.05 -14.34
CA ARG A 102 0.57 15.63 -13.57
C ARG A 102 1.11 14.30 -14.08
N THR A 103 2.40 14.05 -13.87
CA THR A 103 3.04 12.79 -14.24
C THR A 103 2.39 11.62 -13.49
N PRO A 104 1.97 10.55 -14.18
CA PRO A 104 1.42 9.37 -13.52
C PRO A 104 2.50 8.61 -12.75
N PHE A 105 2.09 7.83 -11.76
CA PHE A 105 2.97 7.01 -10.95
C PHE A 105 2.50 5.56 -10.94
N ASP A 106 3.38 4.62 -11.26
CA ASP A 106 3.05 3.19 -11.33
C ASP A 106 3.45 2.46 -10.06
N LEU A 107 2.54 1.61 -9.57
CA LEU A 107 2.75 0.69 -8.47
C LEU A 107 2.79 -0.72 -9.05
N SER A 108 3.98 -1.30 -9.07
CA SER A 108 4.24 -2.59 -9.71
C SER A 108 5.05 -3.55 -8.83
N HIS A 109 5.51 -3.12 -7.66
CA HIS A 109 6.41 -3.91 -6.81
C HIS A 109 5.92 -5.31 -6.39
N TRP A 110 4.61 -5.57 -6.42
CA TRP A 110 4.03 -6.90 -6.20
C TRP A 110 3.98 -7.79 -7.46
N ALA A 111 4.19 -7.20 -8.63
CA ALA A 111 4.26 -7.85 -9.94
C ALA A 111 5.69 -7.78 -10.53
N ASP A 112 6.69 -7.55 -9.69
CA ASP A 112 8.08 -7.41 -10.11
C ASP A 112 8.70 -8.76 -10.48
N GLY A 113 8.99 -8.95 -11.77
CA GLY A 113 9.66 -10.12 -12.31
C GLY A 113 11.21 -10.11 -12.22
N SER A 114 11.83 -9.13 -11.55
CA SER A 114 13.30 -8.98 -11.45
C SER A 114 14.02 -10.04 -10.59
N GLY A 115 13.33 -11.10 -10.17
CA GLY A 115 13.87 -12.19 -9.34
C GLY A 115 13.88 -11.90 -7.83
N ARG A 116 13.48 -10.69 -7.41
CA ARG A 116 13.23 -10.36 -6.01
C ARG A 116 11.90 -10.94 -5.55
N ASN A 117 11.76 -11.21 -4.26
CA ASN A 117 10.45 -11.54 -3.69
C ASN A 117 9.45 -10.42 -4.00
N THR A 118 8.27 -10.83 -4.46
CA THR A 118 7.15 -9.91 -4.65
C THR A 118 6.70 -9.47 -3.27
N PHE A 119 6.91 -8.19 -2.93
CA PHE A 119 6.57 -7.61 -1.61
C PHE A 119 5.04 -7.37 -1.51
N LYS A 120 4.26 -8.42 -1.82
CA LYS A 120 2.80 -8.44 -1.82
C LYS A 120 2.31 -8.92 -0.46
N LEU A 121 1.53 -8.08 0.22
CA LEU A 121 1.05 -8.38 1.58
C LEU A 121 -0.44 -8.76 1.64
N TYR A 122 -1.24 -8.38 0.64
CA TYR A 122 -2.65 -8.72 0.56
C TYR A 122 -2.87 -10.07 -0.14
N SER A 123 -3.98 -10.74 0.20
CA SER A 123 -4.31 -12.10 -0.27
C SER A 123 -5.81 -12.27 -0.53
N GLY A 124 -6.22 -13.46 -1.00
CA GLY A 124 -7.60 -13.79 -1.29
C GLY A 124 -8.13 -13.02 -2.50
N ASN A 125 -9.45 -12.82 -2.58
CA ASN A 125 -10.15 -12.20 -3.72
C ASN A 125 -10.04 -10.66 -3.71
N ARG A 126 -8.86 -10.12 -3.39
CA ARG A 126 -8.61 -8.68 -3.25
C ARG A 126 -7.69 -8.23 -4.37
N SER A 127 -8.14 -7.31 -5.21
CA SER A 127 -7.31 -6.73 -6.28
C SER A 127 -6.55 -5.48 -5.82
N ALA A 128 -5.35 -5.28 -6.36
CA ALA A 128 -4.53 -4.08 -6.10
C ALA A 128 -5.29 -2.79 -6.45
N GLU A 129 -5.98 -2.79 -7.60
CA GLU A 129 -6.74 -1.65 -8.10
C GLU A 129 -7.87 -1.28 -7.14
N HIS A 130 -8.63 -2.27 -6.66
CA HIS A 130 -9.73 -1.99 -5.73
C HIS A 130 -9.21 -1.41 -4.42
N ILE A 131 -8.09 -1.93 -3.89
CA ILE A 131 -7.44 -1.38 -2.69
C ILE A 131 -7.00 0.06 -2.95
N ALA A 132 -6.31 0.35 -4.05
CA ALA A 132 -5.87 1.70 -4.38
C ALA A 132 -7.06 2.66 -4.50
N ARG A 133 -8.09 2.28 -5.25
CA ARG A 133 -9.32 3.07 -5.43
C ARG A 133 -10.00 3.37 -4.09
N THR A 134 -10.20 2.38 -3.24
CA THR A 134 -10.83 2.60 -1.93
C THR A 134 -9.99 3.51 -1.02
N MET A 135 -8.65 3.44 -1.09
CA MET A 135 -7.79 4.37 -0.37
C MET A 135 -7.86 5.80 -0.91
N LEU A 136 -8.02 5.98 -2.22
CA LEU A 136 -8.11 7.30 -2.86
C LEU A 136 -9.49 7.93 -2.65
N SER A 137 -10.56 7.22 -3.03
CA SER A 137 -11.92 7.75 -3.14
C SER A 137 -12.86 7.31 -2.02
N GLY A 138 -12.42 6.44 -1.11
CA GLY A 138 -13.27 5.89 -0.06
C GLY A 138 -14.29 4.87 -0.55
N VAL A 139 -15.23 4.52 0.33
CA VAL A 139 -16.37 3.61 0.08
C VAL A 139 -17.64 4.33 0.47
N ARG A 140 -18.65 4.36 -0.42
CA ARG A 140 -19.96 4.98 -0.17
C ARG A 140 -20.92 3.96 0.46
N ASP A 141 -21.79 4.39 1.38
CA ASP A 141 -22.81 3.53 1.97
C ASP A 141 -24.05 3.48 1.06
N ASN A 142 -24.10 2.55 0.12
CA ASN A 142 -25.18 2.33 -0.85
C ASN A 142 -25.55 3.57 -1.71
N ALA A 143 -25.95 3.36 -2.97
CA ALA A 143 -26.27 4.45 -3.90
C ALA A 143 -27.40 5.41 -3.41
N LYS A 144 -28.16 5.03 -2.36
CA LYS A 144 -29.30 5.77 -1.82
C LYS A 144 -28.97 6.70 -0.64
N LYS A 145 -27.81 6.57 0.02
CA LYS A 145 -27.41 7.48 1.09
C LYS A 145 -26.19 8.29 0.67
N ALA A 146 -26.24 9.60 0.89
CA ALA A 146 -25.13 10.51 0.57
C ALA A 146 -23.90 10.33 1.48
N GLN A 147 -23.92 9.37 2.42
CA GLN A 147 -22.89 9.24 3.44
C GLN A 147 -21.79 8.27 2.99
N THR A 148 -20.55 8.74 3.08
CA THR A 148 -19.35 7.92 2.85
C THR A 148 -19.18 6.98 4.04
N LYS A 149 -19.15 5.66 3.80
CA LYS A 149 -18.92 4.62 4.81
C LYS A 149 -17.47 4.68 5.33
N TYR A 150 -16.51 4.73 4.40
CA TYR A 150 -15.07 4.80 4.69
C TYR A 150 -14.46 5.95 3.88
N ARG A 151 -13.76 6.87 4.54
CA ARG A 151 -13.15 8.01 3.86
C ARG A 151 -11.85 7.58 3.17
N GLY A 152 -11.66 7.98 1.92
CA GLY A 152 -10.36 7.94 1.25
C GLY A 152 -9.64 9.27 1.37
N ILE A 153 -8.45 9.37 0.77
CA ILE A 153 -7.64 10.59 0.75
C ILE A 153 -8.41 11.78 0.19
N GLU A 154 -9.24 11.59 -0.84
CA GLU A 154 -10.07 12.65 -1.41
C GLU A 154 -11.00 13.28 -0.36
N GLN A 155 -11.69 12.46 0.45
CA GLN A 155 -12.60 12.98 1.47
C GLN A 155 -11.82 13.60 2.63
N LEU A 156 -10.74 12.95 3.08
CA LEU A 156 -9.87 13.47 4.14
C LEU A 156 -9.27 14.82 3.74
N TRP A 157 -8.88 14.99 2.49
CA TRP A 157 -8.38 16.26 1.96
C TRP A 157 -9.43 17.38 2.02
N LYS A 158 -10.70 17.07 1.77
CA LYS A 158 -11.79 18.07 1.82
C LYS A 158 -12.23 18.40 3.24
N GLU A 159 -12.25 17.40 4.13
CA GLU A 159 -12.92 17.50 5.43
C GLU A 159 -11.95 17.70 6.60
N ARG A 160 -10.69 17.26 6.45
CA ARG A 160 -9.63 17.27 7.48
C ARG A 160 -8.30 17.79 6.90
N HIS A 161 -8.38 18.76 5.99
CA HIS A 161 -7.23 19.29 5.25
C HIS A 161 -6.03 19.64 6.14
N ASP A 162 -6.24 20.49 7.14
CA ASP A 162 -5.13 21.02 7.96
C ASP A 162 -4.48 19.94 8.81
N GLU A 163 -5.28 19.01 9.34
CA GLU A 163 -4.78 17.85 10.07
C GLU A 163 -4.00 16.90 9.16
N LEU A 164 -4.51 16.64 7.95
CA LEU A 164 -3.87 15.78 6.96
C LEU A 164 -2.53 16.34 6.48
N VAL A 165 -2.42 17.66 6.34
CA VAL A 165 -1.16 18.32 5.96
C VAL A 165 -0.17 18.32 7.13
N ALA A 166 -0.64 18.60 8.35
CA ALA A 166 0.24 18.68 9.52
C ALA A 166 0.78 17.31 9.96
N MET A 167 -0.08 16.29 9.98
CA MET A 167 0.24 14.94 10.48
C MET A 167 -0.29 13.86 9.52
N PRO A 168 0.22 13.78 8.27
CA PRO A 168 -0.33 12.93 7.21
C PRO A 168 -0.41 11.45 7.57
N PHE A 169 0.53 10.97 8.39
CA PHE A 169 0.57 9.57 8.81
C PHE A 169 -0.36 9.26 9.98
N ASP A 170 -0.90 10.25 10.69
CA ASP A 170 -1.71 10.04 11.89
C ASP A 170 -3.22 10.16 11.63
N VAL A 171 -3.61 10.63 10.45
CA VAL A 171 -5.02 10.68 10.06
C VAL A 171 -5.53 9.27 9.77
N LEU A 172 -6.29 8.73 10.72
CA LEU A 172 -6.92 7.41 10.64
C LEU A 172 -8.38 7.49 10.16
N THR A 173 -8.80 6.44 9.46
CA THR A 173 -10.19 6.17 9.08
C THR A 173 -10.42 4.66 9.06
N PRO A 174 -11.64 4.17 9.34
CA PRO A 174 -11.97 2.79 9.05
C PRO A 174 -11.71 2.45 7.57
N ILE A 175 -11.10 1.30 7.30
CA ILE A 175 -10.77 0.84 5.94
C ILE A 175 -11.38 -0.53 5.65
N GLY A 176 -11.97 -0.70 4.47
CA GLY A 176 -12.57 -1.96 4.01
C GLY A 176 -11.61 -2.90 3.27
N GLY A 177 -10.44 -2.39 2.89
CA GLY A 177 -9.35 -3.11 2.26
C GLY A 177 -8.07 -2.29 2.40
N SER A 178 -6.92 -2.95 2.45
CA SER A 178 -5.61 -2.34 2.69
C SER A 178 -4.44 -3.04 1.99
N PHE A 179 -3.37 -2.31 1.72
CA PHE A 179 -2.11 -2.94 1.29
C PHE A 179 -1.33 -3.56 2.47
N ASN A 180 -1.89 -3.55 3.69
CA ASN A 180 -1.30 -4.09 4.92
C ASN A 180 0.05 -3.47 5.36
N PHE A 181 0.39 -2.28 4.86
CA PHE A 181 1.58 -1.51 5.25
C PHE A 181 1.41 -0.65 6.51
N ASP A 182 0.19 -0.43 7.00
CA ASP A 182 -0.05 0.28 8.25
C ASP A 182 -0.31 -0.75 9.36
N PRO A 183 0.63 -0.91 10.32
CA PRO A 183 0.48 -1.89 11.40
C PRO A 183 -0.70 -1.60 12.33
N ARG A 184 -1.23 -0.36 12.35
CA ARG A 184 -2.39 -0.01 13.20
C ARG A 184 -3.69 -0.65 12.70
N GLY A 185 -3.76 -0.93 11.40
CA GLY A 185 -4.88 -1.61 10.78
C GLY A 185 -4.85 -3.14 10.94
N ALA A 186 -3.76 -3.67 11.50
CA ALA A 186 -3.62 -5.09 11.78
C ALA A 186 -4.41 -5.50 13.02
N TRP A 187 -4.98 -6.70 12.97
CA TRP A 187 -5.57 -7.35 14.13
C TRP A 187 -5.03 -8.78 14.21
N THR A 188 -4.77 -9.24 15.44
CA THR A 188 -4.42 -10.63 15.71
C THR A 188 -5.60 -11.26 16.41
N ALA A 189 -6.05 -12.43 15.94
CA ALA A 189 -7.05 -13.20 16.67
C ALA A 189 -6.45 -13.61 18.02
N LEU A 190 -7.11 -13.25 19.11
CA LEU A 190 -6.74 -13.73 20.46
C LEU A 190 -7.49 -15.03 20.81
N ASP A 191 -8.19 -15.63 19.84
CA ASP A 191 -9.11 -16.77 20.01
C ASP A 191 -10.12 -16.59 21.15
N ALA A 192 -10.42 -15.33 21.50
CA ALA A 192 -11.33 -14.94 22.57
C ALA A 192 -12.79 -14.78 22.08
N GLY A 193 -13.15 -15.42 20.95
CA GLY A 193 -14.50 -15.37 20.39
C GLY A 193 -14.93 -14.04 19.77
N TYR A 194 -13.98 -13.15 19.45
CA TYR A 194 -14.27 -11.85 18.82
C TYR A 194 -13.52 -11.68 17.50
N SER A 195 -14.25 -11.25 16.47
CA SER A 195 -13.72 -10.93 15.15
C SER A 195 -14.30 -9.61 14.66
N PRO A 196 -13.48 -8.57 14.38
CA PRO A 196 -13.97 -7.32 13.80
C PRO A 196 -14.77 -7.54 12.52
N ASN A 197 -14.38 -8.53 11.72
CA ASN A 197 -15.07 -8.87 10.47
C ASN A 197 -16.49 -9.39 10.72
N MET A 198 -16.66 -10.34 11.65
CA MET A 198 -17.98 -10.89 11.99
C MET A 198 -18.91 -9.81 12.58
N GLN A 199 -18.35 -8.90 13.36
CA GLN A 199 -19.09 -7.80 13.98
C GLN A 199 -19.29 -6.60 13.04
N LYS A 200 -18.83 -6.67 11.79
CA LYS A 200 -18.88 -5.58 10.80
C LYS A 200 -18.25 -4.27 11.33
N HIS A 201 -17.26 -4.38 12.22
CA HIS A 201 -16.54 -3.26 12.78
C HIS A 201 -15.35 -2.88 11.88
N GLY A 202 -15.28 -1.60 11.51
CA GLY A 202 -14.17 -1.10 10.72
C GLY A 202 -12.91 -0.95 11.57
N VAL A 203 -11.79 -1.52 11.09
CA VAL A 203 -10.47 -1.31 11.69
C VAL A 203 -9.88 -0.03 11.09
N SER A 204 -9.35 0.85 11.95
CA SER A 204 -8.83 2.13 11.51
C SER A 204 -7.35 2.04 11.13
N ALA A 205 -7.01 2.60 9.97
CA ALA A 205 -5.63 2.80 9.53
C ALA A 205 -5.54 4.06 8.66
N SER A 206 -4.33 4.45 8.26
CA SER A 206 -4.09 5.61 7.41
C SER A 206 -4.02 5.21 5.92
N PRO A 207 -4.92 5.69 5.06
CA PRO A 207 -4.83 5.46 3.61
C PRO A 207 -3.56 6.07 3.01
N VAL A 208 -3.07 7.16 3.61
CA VAL A 208 -1.82 7.83 3.22
C VAL A 208 -0.61 6.93 3.47
N VAL A 209 -0.53 6.30 4.65
CA VAL A 209 0.56 5.35 4.96
C VAL A 209 0.58 4.20 3.96
N HIS A 210 -0.58 3.62 3.66
CA HIS A 210 -0.66 2.52 2.69
C HIS A 210 -0.20 2.91 1.28
N LEU A 211 -0.67 4.04 0.75
CA LEU A 211 -0.30 4.47 -0.60
C LEU A 211 1.15 4.95 -0.69
N LEU A 212 1.64 5.72 0.28
CA LEU A 212 3.02 6.19 0.27
C LEU A 212 4.03 5.08 0.53
N ALA A 213 3.70 4.08 1.36
CA ALA A 213 4.52 2.88 1.48
C ALA A 213 4.57 2.10 0.15
N ALA A 214 3.45 1.95 -0.54
CA ALA A 214 3.41 1.32 -1.86
C ALA A 214 4.28 2.08 -2.88
N CYS A 215 4.22 3.41 -2.89
CA CYS A 215 5.09 4.25 -3.72
C CYS A 215 6.57 4.10 -3.34
N GLY A 216 6.88 4.06 -2.05
CA GLY A 216 8.23 3.87 -1.54
C GLY A 216 8.84 2.55 -2.00
N LEU A 217 8.08 1.46 -1.89
CA LEU A 217 8.49 0.10 -2.30
C LEU A 217 8.71 -0.06 -3.81
N GLU A 218 8.20 0.85 -4.64
CA GLU A 218 8.52 0.88 -6.06
C GLU A 218 10.00 1.25 -6.29
N HIS A 219 10.53 2.16 -5.48
CA HIS A 219 11.86 2.74 -5.69
C HIS A 219 12.91 2.26 -4.71
N ALA A 220 12.54 1.97 -3.47
CA ALA A 220 13.43 1.57 -2.41
C ALA A 220 12.73 0.48 -1.59
N ARG A 221 13.14 -0.77 -1.81
CA ARG A 221 12.64 -1.91 -1.04
C ARG A 221 13.62 -2.30 0.05
N PRO A 222 13.11 -2.64 1.25
CA PRO A 222 13.93 -3.18 2.32
C PRO A 222 14.48 -4.57 1.95
N VAL A 223 15.40 -5.09 2.77
CA VAL A 223 16.01 -6.41 2.59
C VAL A 223 15.26 -7.42 3.44
N GLU A 224 14.88 -8.56 2.84
CA GLU A 224 14.41 -9.72 3.60
C GLU A 224 15.63 -10.53 4.08
N ILE A 225 15.85 -10.59 5.40
CA ILE A 225 17.01 -11.25 6.03
C ILE A 225 16.69 -12.65 6.58
N GLY A 226 15.59 -13.23 6.13
CA GLY A 226 15.10 -14.53 6.55
C GLY A 226 13.63 -14.71 6.19
N ILE A 227 12.98 -15.72 6.75
CA ILE A 227 11.55 -15.93 6.55
C ILE A 227 10.81 -14.83 7.30
N ARG A 228 10.14 -13.93 6.55
CA ARG A 228 9.27 -12.86 7.11
C ARG A 228 9.99 -11.85 8.01
N HIS A 229 11.32 -11.80 8.00
CA HIS A 229 12.09 -10.80 8.70
C HIS A 229 12.64 -9.78 7.71
N VAL A 230 12.33 -8.52 7.92
CA VAL A 230 12.66 -7.42 7.01
C VAL A 230 13.50 -6.39 7.73
N ARG A 231 14.58 -5.96 7.08
CA ARG A 231 15.49 -4.93 7.58
C ARG A 231 15.59 -3.76 6.62
N TYR A 232 15.71 -2.56 7.17
CA TYR A 232 16.00 -1.35 6.43
C TYR A 232 16.86 -0.38 7.25
N PHE A 233 17.46 0.56 6.54
CA PHE A 233 18.27 1.61 7.11
C PHE A 233 17.65 2.98 6.82
N VAL A 234 17.61 3.85 7.81
CA VAL A 234 17.19 5.24 7.65
C VAL A 234 18.38 6.17 7.83
N TRP A 235 18.36 7.30 7.14
CA TRP A 235 19.43 8.29 7.14
C TRP A 235 18.84 9.69 7.31
N ASP A 236 19.71 10.65 7.61
CA ASP A 236 19.34 12.07 7.65
C ASP A 236 19.48 12.72 6.27
N GLY A 237 18.51 13.57 5.91
CA GLY A 237 18.44 14.25 4.61
C GLY A 237 17.82 13.43 3.47
N MET A 238 17.45 14.10 2.37
CA MET A 238 16.93 13.40 1.18
C MET A 238 18.06 12.82 0.34
N LEU A 239 17.83 11.66 -0.25
CA LEU A 239 18.71 11.13 -1.27
C LEU A 239 17.98 11.08 -2.61
N PRO A 240 18.66 11.30 -3.75
CA PRO A 240 18.14 10.93 -5.05
C PRO A 240 17.64 9.47 -5.02
N PRO A 241 16.54 9.12 -5.71
CA PRO A 241 15.94 7.78 -5.63
C PRO A 241 16.93 6.62 -5.85
N MET A 242 17.91 6.81 -6.75
CA MET A 242 18.97 5.83 -7.00
C MET A 242 19.85 5.58 -5.77
N LEU A 243 20.23 6.63 -5.04
CA LEU A 243 21.01 6.50 -3.81
C LEU A 243 20.15 6.02 -2.65
N ALA A 244 18.89 6.47 -2.56
CA ALA A 244 17.95 6.01 -1.55
C ALA A 244 17.73 4.49 -1.62
N ARG A 245 17.67 3.91 -2.83
CA ARG A 245 17.54 2.46 -3.03
C ARG A 245 18.68 1.66 -2.40
N VAL A 246 19.92 2.15 -2.53
CA VAL A 246 21.13 1.52 -2.00
C VAL A 246 21.26 1.80 -0.50
N ALA A 247 20.97 3.03 -0.07
CA ALA A 247 21.01 3.46 1.31
C ALA A 247 20.02 2.68 2.19
N LEU A 248 18.80 2.45 1.72
CA LEU A 248 17.77 1.70 2.46
C LEU A 248 18.21 0.26 2.78
N GLN A 249 19.13 -0.29 1.99
CA GLN A 249 19.68 -1.64 2.18
C GLN A 249 21.04 -1.64 2.90
N GLY A 250 21.52 -0.48 3.36
CA GLY A 250 22.81 -0.35 4.06
C GLY A 250 24.03 -0.38 3.15
N GLY A 251 23.85 -0.20 1.82
CA GLY A 251 24.93 -0.33 0.85
C GLY A 251 25.90 0.85 0.76
N ILE A 252 25.66 1.95 1.49
CA ILE A 252 26.52 3.14 1.51
C ILE A 252 27.24 3.23 2.86
N THR A 253 28.43 2.65 2.94
CA THR A 253 29.21 2.52 4.18
C THR A 253 29.60 3.85 4.83
N SER A 254 29.70 4.92 4.04
CA SER A 254 30.03 6.26 4.52
C SER A 254 28.82 7.09 4.96
N LEU A 255 27.59 6.58 4.76
CA LEU A 255 26.36 7.28 5.14
C LEU A 255 26.03 6.94 6.59
N PRO A 256 25.91 7.94 7.49
CA PRO A 256 25.38 7.69 8.83
C PRO A 256 23.93 7.21 8.73
N VAL A 257 23.68 6.01 9.27
CA VAL A 257 22.38 5.35 9.20
C VAL A 257 21.97 4.82 10.57
N GLN A 258 20.67 4.63 10.76
CA GLN A 258 20.09 3.83 11.83
C GLN A 258 19.43 2.60 11.22
N GLU A 259 19.67 1.43 11.83
CA GLU A 259 19.16 0.14 11.40
C GLU A 259 17.85 -0.17 12.11
N PHE A 260 16.86 -0.65 11.34
CA PHE A 260 15.55 -1.03 11.82
C PHE A 260 15.14 -2.37 11.20
N HIS A 261 14.43 -3.18 11.98
CA HIS A 261 13.81 -4.42 11.50
C HIS A 261 12.33 -4.50 11.87
N PHE A 262 11.57 -5.27 11.10
CA PHE A 262 10.19 -5.62 11.40
C PHE A 262 9.87 -7.01 10.85
N GLU A 263 8.74 -7.56 11.28
CA GLU A 263 8.26 -8.85 10.81
C GLU A 263 7.07 -8.69 9.85
N LEU A 264 6.95 -9.65 8.94
CA LEU A 264 5.74 -9.89 8.16
C LEU A 264 4.85 -10.89 8.89
N ALA A 265 4.14 -10.44 9.92
CA ALA A 265 3.21 -11.26 10.69
C ALA A 265 1.97 -11.65 9.86
N LEU A 266 1.12 -12.52 10.42
CA LEU A 266 -0.14 -12.93 9.78
C LEU A 266 -1.35 -12.32 10.49
N SER A 267 -2.28 -11.82 9.69
CA SER A 267 -3.65 -11.46 10.10
C SER A 267 -4.62 -12.23 9.21
N GLY A 268 -5.12 -13.36 9.73
CA GLY A 268 -5.76 -14.40 8.92
C GLY A 268 -4.81 -14.91 7.82
N LYS A 269 -5.25 -14.86 6.55
CA LYS A 269 -4.44 -15.26 5.39
C LYS A 269 -3.49 -14.16 4.88
N ASN A 270 -3.62 -12.93 5.40
CA ASN A 270 -2.84 -11.79 4.92
C ASN A 270 -1.51 -11.67 5.67
N LYS A 271 -0.46 -11.25 4.97
CA LYS A 271 0.75 -10.74 5.61
C LYS A 271 0.48 -9.29 6.04
N ILE A 272 1.02 -8.89 7.18
CA ILE A 272 0.97 -7.54 7.71
C ILE A 272 2.37 -7.12 8.14
N VAL A 273 2.69 -5.84 8.05
CA VAL A 273 3.92 -5.33 8.70
C VAL A 273 3.65 -5.16 10.20
N THR A 274 4.66 -5.41 11.03
CA THR A 274 4.65 -5.02 12.45
C THR A 274 5.29 -3.64 12.64
N PHE A 275 5.17 -3.07 13.84
CA PHE A 275 5.99 -1.91 14.20
C PHE A 275 7.47 -2.29 14.11
N ALA A 276 8.26 -1.40 13.51
CA ALA A 276 9.69 -1.59 13.41
C ALA A 276 10.38 -1.36 14.75
N GLN A 277 11.43 -2.13 15.01
CA GLN A 277 12.31 -2.00 16.15
C GLN A 277 13.66 -1.51 15.66
N GLN A 278 14.24 -0.56 16.38
CA GLN A 278 15.61 -0.14 16.11
C GLN A 278 16.57 -1.22 16.62
N GLU A 279 17.52 -1.65 15.80
CA GLU A 279 18.63 -2.47 16.31
C GLU A 279 19.50 -1.58 17.19
N SER A 280 19.80 -2.05 18.41
CA SER A 280 20.67 -1.32 19.32
C SER A 280 22.00 -1.08 18.63
N ALA A 281 22.40 0.18 18.47
CA ALA A 281 23.71 0.53 17.96
C ALA A 281 24.75 -0.13 18.86
N LEU A 282 25.51 -1.09 18.31
CA LEU A 282 26.66 -1.71 18.98
C LEU A 282 27.70 -0.65 19.38
#